data_AF-A0A527CRT9-F1
#
_entry.id   AF-A0A527CRT9-F1
#
_cell.length_a   1.000
_cell.length_b   1.000
_cell.length_c   1.000
_cell.angle_alpha   90.00
_cell.angle_beta   90.00
_cell.angle_gamma   90.00
#
_symmetry.space_group_name_H-M   'P 1'
#
loop_
_entity.id
_entity.type
_entity.pdbx_description
1 polymer ?
#
loop_
_entity_poly.entity_id
_entity_poly.type
_entity_poly.pdbx_seq_one_letter_code
_entity_poly.pdbx_strand_id
1 'polypeptide(L)' 'PRRGAKVFKIPPRAEIRNTLSNRFSVVEVEGLDRPGLLSEITGTLSDLSLDIASAHITTFGEKVIDTFYVT' A
#
# COMPACT_ATOMS: atom_id res chain seq x y z
N PRO A 1 -31.77 -2.69 8.96
CA PRO A 1 -30.91 -2.50 10.15
C PRO A 1 -29.42 -2.66 9.79
N ARG A 2 -28.73 -1.54 9.49
CA ARG A 2 -27.28 -1.55 9.23
C ARG A 2 -26.57 -1.73 10.57
N ARG A 3 -26.11 -2.96 10.85
CA ARG A 3 -25.19 -3.24 11.96
C ARG A 3 -23.97 -2.37 11.74
N GLY A 4 -23.81 -1.35 12.57
CA GLY A 4 -22.55 -0.65 12.72
C GLY A 4 -21.53 -1.65 13.22
N ALA A 5 -20.81 -2.28 12.28
CA ALA A 5 -19.52 -2.86 12.58
C ALA A 5 -18.72 -1.70 13.18
N LYS A 6 -18.33 -1.81 14.44
CA LYS A 6 -17.31 -0.94 15.00
C LYS A 6 -16.08 -1.18 14.14
N VAL A 7 -15.93 -0.34 13.11
CA VAL A 7 -14.85 -0.39 12.14
C VAL A 7 -13.58 -0.34 12.96
N PHE A 8 -12.82 -1.43 12.98
CA PHE A 8 -11.47 -1.41 13.50
C PHE A 8 -10.74 -0.32 12.70
N LYS A 9 -10.51 0.84 13.31
CA LYS A 9 -9.79 1.93 12.66
C LYS A 9 -8.32 1.55 12.66
N ILE A 10 -7.90 0.70 11.72
CA ILE A 10 -6.48 0.55 11.40
C ILE A 10 -6.12 1.82 10.62
N PRO A 11 -5.35 2.75 11.22
CA PRO A 11 -4.91 3.93 10.47
C PRO A 11 -4.00 3.43 9.34
N PRO A 12 -4.23 3.86 8.09
CA PRO A 12 -3.33 3.51 7.00
C PRO A 12 -1.94 4.06 7.31
N ARG A 13 -0.90 3.28 7.00
CA ARG A 13 0.51 3.62 7.18
C ARG A 13 1.22 3.43 5.86
N ALA A 14 2.12 4.36 5.54
CA ALA A 14 3.03 4.24 4.43
C ALA A 14 4.44 4.54 4.93
N GLU A 15 5.40 3.67 4.63
CA GLU A 15 6.80 3.81 5.04
C GLU A 15 7.72 3.67 3.82
N ILE A 16 8.75 4.51 3.75
CA ILE A 16 9.78 4.46 2.70
C ILE A 16 11.05 3.85 3.30
N ARG A 17 11.47 2.71 2.77
CA ARG A 17 12.61 1.92 3.26
C ARG A 17 13.71 1.82 2.20
N ASN A 18 14.45 2.91 2.01
CA ASN A 18 15.54 2.99 1.01
C ASN A 18 16.78 2.15 1.38
N THR A 19 16.86 1.61 2.59
CA THR A 19 17.98 0.75 3.02
C THR A 19 17.81 -0.72 2.60
N LEU A 20 16.63 -1.11 2.12
CA LEU A 20 16.33 -2.50 1.74
C LEU A 20 16.82 -2.87 0.32
N SER A 21 17.25 -1.88 -0.47
CA SER A 21 17.76 -2.10 -1.83
C SER A 21 18.74 -1.00 -2.21
N ASN A 22 19.86 -1.38 -2.83
CA ASN A 22 20.83 -0.41 -3.37
C ASN A 22 20.40 0.23 -4.70
N ARG A 23 19.28 -0.22 -5.29
CA ARG A 23 18.81 0.22 -6.62
C ARG A 23 17.41 0.78 -6.65
N PHE A 24 16.60 0.51 -5.63
CA PHE A 24 15.18 0.83 -5.61
C PHE A 24 14.80 1.43 -4.26
N SER A 25 13.93 2.43 -4.28
CA SER A 25 13.19 2.84 -3.10
C SER A 25 12.08 1.82 -2.82
N VAL A 26 11.90 1.43 -1.57
CA VAL A 26 10.85 0.48 -1.18
C VAL A 26 9.74 1.24 -0.46
N VAL A 27 8.52 1.18 -0.97
CA VAL A 27 7.33 1.78 -0.36
C VAL A 27 6.47 0.66 0.21
N GLU A 28 6.27 0.64 1.52
CA GLU A 28 5.41 -0.31 2.21
C GLU A 28 4.13 0.41 2.65
N VAL A 29 2.97 -0.10 2.23
CA VAL A 29 1.65 0.43 2.58
C VAL A 29 0.88 -0.62 3.37
N GLU A 30 0.43 -0.25 4.56
CA GLU A 30 -0.38 -1.07 5.45
C GLU A 30 -1.73 -0.39 5.69
N GLY A 31 -2.83 -1.11 5.61
CA GLY A 31 -4.14 -0.53 5.87
C GLY A 31 -5.28 -1.53 5.79
N LEU A 32 -6.50 -1.01 5.81
CA LEU A 32 -7.69 -1.82 5.50
C LEU A 32 -7.83 -1.98 3.99
N ASP A 33 -8.15 -3.20 3.55
CA ASP A 33 -8.50 -3.47 2.16
C ASP A 33 -9.82 -2.76 1.82
N ARG A 34 -9.84 -2.16 0.64
CA ARG A 34 -11.05 -1.56 0.08
C ARG A 34 -10.98 -1.53 -1.44
N PRO A 35 -12.13 -1.63 -2.12
CA PRO A 35 -12.17 -1.46 -3.57
C PRO A 35 -11.48 -0.16 -4.00
N GLY A 36 -10.61 -0.27 -5.00
CA GLY A 36 -9.86 0.86 -5.57
C GLY A 36 -8.53 1.19 -4.88
N LEU A 37 -8.20 0.58 -3.73
CA LEU A 37 -6.99 0.90 -2.98
C LEU A 37 -5.71 0.78 -3.83
N LEU A 38 -5.53 -0.35 -4.52
CA LEU A 38 -4.35 -0.56 -5.36
C LEU A 38 -4.25 0.47 -6.49
N SER A 39 -5.38 0.83 -7.11
CA SER A 39 -5.42 1.85 -8.17
C SER A 39 -5.06 3.24 -7.65
N GLU A 40 -5.45 3.58 -6.43
CA GLU A 40 -5.08 4.85 -5.81
C GLU A 40 -3.60 4.90 -5.47
N ILE A 41 -3.04 3.80 -4.94
CA ILE A 41 -1.61 3.69 -4.64
C ILE A 41 -0.79 3.82 -5.93
N THR A 42 -1.08 3.01 -6.94
CA THR A 42 -0.32 3.05 -8.21
C THR A 42 -0.53 4.35 -8.97
N GLY A 43 -1.73 4.94 -8.90
CA GLY A 43 -2.00 6.29 -9.42
C GLY A 43 -1.11 7.34 -8.75
N THR A 44 -1.04 7.33 -7.42
CA THR A 44 -0.18 8.26 -6.66
C THR A 44 1.30 8.07 -7.00
N LEU A 45 1.78 6.83 -7.14
CA LEU A 45 3.16 6.56 -7.56
C LEU A 45 3.42 7.09 -8.98
N SER A 46 2.47 6.91 -9.90
CA SER A 46 2.56 7.45 -11.26
C SER A 46 2.54 8.97 -11.30
N ASP A 47 1.74 9.63 -10.47
CA ASP A 47 1.69 11.09 -10.36
C ASP A 47 3.03 11.65 -9.85
N LEU A 48 3.76 10.87 -9.05
CA LEU A 48 5.12 11.16 -8.60
C LEU A 48 6.20 10.77 -9.63
N SER A 49 5.80 10.29 -10.82
CA SER A 49 6.71 9.82 -11.88
C SER A 49 7.63 8.68 -11.44
N LEU A 50 7.15 7.80 -10.54
CA LEU A 50 7.89 6.65 -10.06
C LEU A 50 7.54 5.40 -10.87
N ASP A 51 8.56 4.71 -11.36
CA ASP A 51 8.38 3.44 -12.08
C ASP A 51 8.34 2.27 -11.09
N ILE A 52 7.31 1.41 -11.19
CA ILE A 52 7.19 0.21 -10.34
C ILE A 52 8.00 -0.93 -10.98
N ALA A 53 9.15 -1.23 -10.40
CA ALA A 53 9.99 -2.37 -10.81
C ALA A 53 9.40 -3.71 -10.32
N SER A 54 8.77 -3.71 -9.15
CA SER A 54 8.11 -4.90 -8.59
C SER A 54 7.07 -4.48 -7.55
N ALA A 55 6.02 -5.27 -7.39
CA ALA A 55 5.01 -5.09 -6.36
C ALA A 55 4.66 -6.44 -5.73
N HIS A 56 4.62 -6.50 -4.40
CA HIS A 56 4.13 -7.63 -3.63
C HIS A 56 2.87 -7.19 -2.88
N ILE A 57 1.73 -7.79 -3.24
CA ILE A 57 0.41 -7.43 -2.70
C ILE A 57 -0.07 -8.57 -1.81
N THR A 58 -0.31 -8.28 -0.54
CA THR A 58 -0.71 -9.32 0.43
C THR A 58 -1.91 -8.88 1.25
N THR A 59 -3.00 -9.63 1.17
CA THR A 59 -4.22 -9.38 1.95
C THR A 59 -4.41 -10.47 3.01
N PHE A 60 -4.56 -10.06 4.27
CA PHE A 60 -4.91 -10.90 5.41
C PHE A 60 -6.26 -10.45 5.99
N GLY A 61 -7.34 -11.14 5.62
CA GLY A 61 -8.69 -10.76 6.03
C GLY A 61 -9.07 -9.39 5.47
N GLU A 62 -9.26 -8.40 6.35
CA GLU A 62 -9.55 -7.01 5.96
C GLU A 62 -8.30 -6.12 5.93
N LYS A 63 -7.10 -6.66 6.20
CA LYS A 63 -5.85 -5.89 6.24
C LYS A 63 -5.02 -6.18 4.99
N VAL A 64 -4.40 -5.15 4.41
CA VAL A 64 -3.41 -5.27 3.34
C VAL A 64 -2.02 -4.87 3.83
N ILE A 65 -1.01 -5.50 3.24
CA ILE A 65 0.40 -5.10 3.30
C ILE A 65 0.93 -5.18 1.88
N ASP A 66 1.12 -4.02 1.27
CA ASP A 66 1.57 -3.89 -0.11
C ASP A 66 2.98 -3.28 -0.13
N THR A 67 3.90 -3.91 -0.85
CA THR A 67 5.29 -3.45 -0.97
C THR A 67 5.62 -3.17 -2.44
N PHE A 68 6.02 -1.94 -2.73
CA PHE A 68 6.41 -1.49 -4.08
C PHE A 68 7.89 -1.16 -4.12
N TYR A 69 8.59 -1.70 -5.11
CA TYR A 69 9.96 -1.34 -5.44
C TYR A 69 9.92 -0.34 -6.59
N VAL A 70 10.37 0.88 -6.33
CA VAL A 70 10.27 2.00 -7.28
C VAL A 70 11.61 2.65 -7.58
N THR A 71 11.74 3.28 -8.75
CA THR A 71 12.87 4.14 -9.15
C THR A 71 12.44 5.57 -9.37
#